data_AF-G5DWN3-F1
#
_entry.id   AF-G5DWN3-F1
#
_cell.length_a   1.000
_cell.length_b   1.000
_cell.length_c   1.000
_cell.angle_alpha   90.00
_cell.angle_beta   90.00
_cell.angle_gamma   90.00
#
_symmetry.space_group_name_H-M   'P 1'
#
loop_
_entity.id
_entity.type
_entity.pdbx_description
1 polymer ?
#
loop_
_entity_poly.entity_id
_entity_poly.type
_entity_poly.pdbx_seq_one_letter_code
_entity_poly.pdbx_strand_id
1 'polypeptide(L)'
;MGQDNFTAQKRSTTSPGSVGPTLPTSTANRSRLPRSRQIAKTFNNIKITILCGFVTILVLRGTIGIHLGIDAPDAERAHLEEEARRVIAEIRSDGSEPDDAPLMNPNVTFSFGPKILNWDRQRSDYIQSPNSKPKMLLVSGSPPNPCDNPIGDHYLLKSIKNKIDYCRIHGIEIVYNMAHLDKDLSGYWAKLPLIRRLMLTHPDIEWIWWMDSDALFTDMVFEIPVKKYEDYNLVIHGYPDLLFDKKSWIALNTGSVLFRNCQWTLDLLDTWAPMGPKGLLGTRLARFLTAFLSGRPAFEADDQSALIYLLISQKEKWMSKVFVENSYYLHGFWAGLVDKFEEYAEKHHPGLGDERWPFVTHFVGCKPCGSYGDYPVEKCLKSMERAFNFADNQVLRLYGFRHRGLLSPKIKRIRDESATPLVYVDQFDIRR
;
A
#
# COMPACT_ATOMS: atom_id res chain seq x y z
N MET A 1 63.18 32.93 12.75
CA MET A 1 63.18 33.62 14.06
C MET A 1 62.15 32.93 14.93
N GLY A 2 62.43 32.23 16.01
CA GLY A 2 63.65 31.83 16.71
C GLY A 2 63.14 30.89 17.82
N GLN A 3 63.62 29.65 17.81
CA GLN A 3 63.46 28.67 18.90
C GLN A 3 64.32 29.10 20.10
N ASP A 4 63.99 28.62 21.29
CA ASP A 4 64.93 28.25 22.36
C ASP A 4 64.12 27.62 23.53
N ASN A 5 64.60 26.69 24.36
CA ASN A 5 65.61 25.64 24.24
C ASN A 5 65.50 24.74 25.49
N PHE A 6 66.02 23.51 25.39
CA PHE A 6 66.11 22.45 26.39
C PHE A 6 66.92 22.80 27.66
N THR A 7 66.72 22.09 28.78
CA THR A 7 67.67 21.06 29.30
C THR A 7 67.26 20.37 30.61
N ALA A 8 67.77 19.14 30.76
CA ALA A 8 67.53 18.16 31.83
C ALA A 8 68.67 18.12 32.86
N GLN A 9 68.42 17.50 34.03
CA GLN A 9 69.47 16.96 34.89
C GLN A 9 69.09 15.59 35.51
N LYS A 10 70.12 14.77 35.70
CA LYS A 10 70.15 13.32 35.96
C LYS A 10 71.06 13.05 37.17
N ARG A 11 70.71 12.12 38.07
CA ARG A 11 71.63 11.40 39.01
C ARG A 11 70.85 10.27 39.71
N SER A 12 71.02 8.96 39.41
CA SER A 12 71.98 7.96 39.95
C SER A 12 72.08 7.99 41.49
N THR A 13 72.05 6.92 42.30
CA THR A 13 72.20 5.44 42.18
C THR A 13 72.07 4.87 43.62
N THR A 14 71.89 3.54 43.73
CA THR A 14 72.33 2.59 44.81
C THR A 14 71.25 1.83 45.63
N SER A 15 71.27 0.50 45.46
CA SER A 15 70.95 -0.53 46.48
C SER A 15 72.27 -1.01 47.10
N PRO A 16 72.32 -1.61 48.32
CA PRO A 16 72.01 -3.04 48.51
C PRO A 16 71.54 -3.43 49.94
N GLY A 17 71.21 -4.71 50.17
CA GLY A 17 71.46 -5.35 51.47
C GLY A 17 70.30 -6.09 52.16
N SER A 18 70.51 -7.39 52.34
CA SER A 18 69.73 -8.47 52.96
C SER A 18 69.53 -8.38 54.50
N VAL A 19 68.61 -9.24 55.01
CA VAL A 19 68.74 -10.17 56.18
C VAL A 19 67.42 -10.23 57.00
N GLY A 20 66.79 -11.42 57.09
CA GLY A 20 65.78 -11.76 58.12
C GLY A 20 66.45 -12.19 59.45
N PRO A 21 65.75 -12.41 60.58
CA PRO A 21 65.04 -13.69 60.75
C PRO A 21 63.89 -13.70 61.81
N THR A 22 63.43 -14.94 62.11
CA THR A 22 62.90 -15.49 63.39
C THR A 22 61.42 -15.36 63.80
N LEU A 23 60.80 -16.54 63.93
CA LEU A 23 59.63 -16.89 64.77
C LEU A 23 60.01 -17.04 66.25
N PRO A 24 59.01 -17.03 67.16
CA PRO A 24 58.83 -18.22 68.01
C PRO A 24 57.37 -18.68 68.19
N THR A 25 57.25 -19.90 68.72
CA THR A 25 56.08 -20.80 68.82
C THR A 25 55.49 -20.81 70.24
N SER A 26 54.16 -20.98 70.40
CA SER A 26 53.49 -21.79 71.47
C SER A 26 51.96 -21.87 71.21
N THR A 27 51.48 -23.03 70.75
CA THR A 27 50.65 -24.06 71.45
C THR A 27 49.22 -23.70 71.87
N ALA A 28 48.29 -24.22 71.05
CA ALA A 28 47.07 -24.99 71.34
C ALA A 28 45.97 -24.44 72.27
N ASN A 29 44.76 -24.25 71.70
CA ASN A 29 43.56 -24.88 72.24
C ASN A 29 42.52 -25.18 71.16
N ARG A 30 41.96 -26.39 71.22
CA ARG A 30 41.02 -26.97 70.25
C ARG A 30 39.61 -26.84 70.84
N SER A 31 38.71 -26.13 70.17
CA SER A 31 37.26 -26.24 70.40
C SER A 31 36.53 -26.47 69.08
N ARG A 32 35.92 -27.66 68.95
CA ARG A 32 35.04 -28.07 67.84
C ARG A 32 33.71 -27.32 67.91
N LEU A 33 33.17 -26.89 66.76
CA LEU A 33 31.74 -26.70 66.42
C LEU A 33 31.61 -26.17 64.95
N PRO A 34 30.46 -26.29 64.25
CA PRO A 34 30.07 -27.43 63.42
C PRO A 34 30.16 -27.20 61.90
N ARG A 35 30.09 -28.31 61.16
CA ARG A 35 30.41 -28.52 59.74
C ARG A 35 29.35 -27.96 58.74
N SER A 36 28.67 -26.86 59.05
CA SER A 36 27.59 -26.30 58.20
C SER A 36 27.85 -24.90 57.63
N ARG A 37 28.93 -24.21 58.04
CA ARG A 37 29.26 -22.85 57.56
C ARG A 37 30.29 -22.76 56.43
N GLN A 38 30.85 -23.90 56.00
CA GLN A 38 31.86 -23.95 54.92
C GLN A 38 31.24 -24.07 53.53
N ILE A 39 30.06 -24.70 53.40
CA ILE A 39 29.39 -24.92 52.10
C ILE A 39 28.80 -23.61 51.54
N ALA A 40 28.25 -22.74 52.41
CA ALA A 40 27.69 -21.45 51.99
C ALA A 40 28.74 -20.46 51.45
N LYS A 41 29.98 -20.48 51.99
CA LYS A 41 31.09 -19.66 51.48
C LYS A 41 31.60 -20.15 50.12
N THR A 42 31.65 -21.46 49.90
CA THR A 42 32.06 -22.04 48.61
C THR A 42 31.04 -21.74 47.51
N PHE A 43 29.74 -21.79 47.80
CA PHE A 43 28.68 -21.44 46.82
C PHE A 43 28.64 -19.95 46.48
N ASN A 44 28.86 -19.04 47.44
CA ASN A 44 28.95 -17.61 47.15
C ASN A 44 30.21 -17.25 46.35
N ASN A 45 31.34 -17.91 46.64
CA ASN A 45 32.56 -17.72 45.86
C ASN A 45 32.41 -18.25 44.42
N ILE A 46 31.71 -19.38 44.21
CA ILE A 46 31.40 -19.89 42.86
C ILE A 46 30.47 -18.93 42.10
N LYS A 47 29.44 -18.38 42.76
CA LYS A 47 28.55 -17.38 42.14
C LYS A 47 29.29 -16.10 41.74
N ILE A 48 30.19 -15.60 42.59
CA ILE A 48 31.03 -14.44 42.27
C ILE A 48 31.99 -14.75 41.13
N THR A 49 32.60 -15.94 41.09
CA THR A 49 33.48 -16.35 39.97
C THR A 49 32.72 -16.51 38.65
N ILE A 50 31.49 -17.02 38.67
CA ILE A 50 30.63 -17.10 37.47
C ILE A 50 30.22 -15.70 37.02
N LEU A 51 29.84 -14.81 37.93
CA LEU A 51 29.48 -13.42 37.63
C LEU A 51 30.68 -12.65 37.06
N CYS A 52 31.86 -12.79 37.68
CA CYS A 52 33.10 -12.20 37.17
C CYS A 52 33.47 -12.78 35.80
N GLY A 53 33.28 -14.09 35.57
CA GLY A 53 33.45 -14.70 34.25
C GLY A 53 32.49 -14.12 33.20
N PHE A 54 31.22 -13.93 33.55
CA PHE A 54 30.21 -13.38 32.65
C PHE A 54 30.45 -11.90 32.33
N VAL A 55 30.83 -11.09 33.32
CA VAL A 55 31.22 -9.69 33.13
C VAL A 55 32.49 -9.59 32.31
N THR A 56 33.46 -10.48 32.50
CA THR A 56 34.69 -10.49 31.69
C THR A 56 34.39 -10.90 30.24
N ILE A 57 33.48 -11.84 29.99
CA ILE A 57 33.02 -12.18 28.63
C ILE A 57 32.25 -11.02 27.99
N LEU A 58 31.41 -10.30 28.73
CA LEU A 58 30.69 -9.11 28.24
C LEU A 58 31.64 -7.95 27.93
N VAL A 59 32.65 -7.71 28.77
CA VAL A 59 33.67 -6.68 28.56
C VAL A 59 34.61 -7.05 27.41
N LEU A 60 34.99 -8.33 27.28
CA LEU A 60 35.77 -8.82 26.14
C LEU A 60 34.97 -8.80 24.83
N ARG A 61 33.66 -9.06 24.86
CA ARG A 61 32.77 -8.87 23.70
C ARG A 61 32.52 -7.39 23.37
N GLY A 62 32.61 -6.50 24.35
CA GLY A 62 32.52 -5.06 24.15
C GLY A 62 33.82 -4.42 23.61
N THR A 63 34.96 -5.08 23.78
CA THR A 63 36.29 -4.56 23.39
C THR A 63 36.91 -5.25 22.18
N ILE A 64 36.42 -6.43 21.79
CA ILE A 64 36.79 -7.11 20.54
C ILE A 64 35.57 -7.10 19.61
N GLY A 65 35.55 -6.14 18.69
CA GLY A 65 34.51 -5.99 17.67
C GLY A 65 34.41 -7.23 16.78
N ILE A 66 33.48 -8.12 17.10
CA ILE A 66 33.01 -9.19 16.23
C ILE A 66 31.54 -8.92 15.96
N HIS A 67 31.27 -8.49 14.73
CA HIS A 67 29.96 -8.23 14.16
C HIS A 67 29.12 -9.53 14.14
N LEU A 68 28.16 -9.66 15.07
CA LEU A 68 27.03 -10.58 14.95
C LEU A 68 25.77 -9.74 15.13
N GLY A 69 25.23 -9.27 14.02
CA GLY A 69 24.00 -8.52 13.96
C GLY A 69 22.83 -9.37 14.46
N ILE A 70 22.22 -8.93 15.56
CA ILE A 70 20.86 -9.35 15.91
C ILE A 70 19.97 -8.27 15.32
N ASP A 71 19.35 -8.62 14.20
CA ASP A 71 18.34 -7.83 13.52
C ASP A 71 17.09 -7.73 14.41
N ALA A 72 16.99 -6.62 15.14
CA ALA A 72 15.80 -6.23 15.89
C ALA A 72 14.54 -5.83 15.08
N PRO A 73 14.48 -5.72 13.72
CA PRO A 73 13.22 -5.52 13.01
C PRO A 73 12.41 -6.80 12.75
N ASP A 74 13.01 -8.00 12.84
CA ASP A 74 12.31 -9.24 12.48
C ASP A 74 11.41 -9.78 13.60
N ALA A 75 11.77 -9.53 14.87
CA ALA A 75 10.98 -9.98 16.01
C ALA A 75 9.65 -9.21 16.15
N GLU A 76 9.66 -7.90 15.87
CA GLU A 76 8.45 -7.06 15.92
C GLU A 76 7.50 -7.41 14.78
N ARG A 77 8.04 -7.68 13.59
CA ARG A 77 7.26 -8.16 12.44
C ARG A 77 6.69 -9.56 12.68
N ALA A 78 7.47 -10.47 13.26
CA ALA A 78 7.00 -11.81 13.61
C ALA A 78 5.86 -11.78 14.64
N HIS A 79 5.94 -10.89 15.63
CA HIS A 79 4.88 -10.70 16.63
C HIS A 79 3.59 -10.15 16.01
N LEU A 80 3.69 -9.17 15.10
CA LEU A 80 2.53 -8.64 14.37
C LEU A 80 1.90 -9.70 13.44
N GLU A 81 2.72 -10.53 12.79
CA GLU A 81 2.26 -11.65 11.97
C GLU A 81 1.55 -12.73 12.82
N GLU A 82 1.99 -12.97 14.05
CA GLU A 82 1.37 -13.92 14.99
C GLU A 82 0.02 -13.41 15.50
N GLU A 83 -0.08 -12.14 15.90
CA GLU A 83 -1.35 -11.54 16.33
C GLU A 83 -2.36 -11.47 15.18
N ALA A 84 -1.92 -11.11 13.96
CA ALA A 84 -2.79 -11.12 12.78
C ALA A 84 -3.34 -12.53 12.49
N ARG A 85 -2.50 -13.57 12.58
CA ARG A 85 -2.95 -14.96 12.41
C ARG A 85 -3.96 -15.37 13.47
N ARG A 86 -3.78 -14.95 14.71
CA ARG A 86 -4.70 -15.25 15.82
C ARG A 86 -6.07 -14.64 15.59
N VAL A 87 -6.13 -13.36 15.20
CA VAL A 87 -7.38 -12.66 14.87
C VAL A 87 -8.08 -13.29 13.65
N ILE A 88 -7.32 -13.64 12.61
CA ILE A 88 -7.87 -14.30 11.41
C ILE A 88 -8.43 -15.70 11.74
N ALA A 89 -7.78 -16.45 12.64
CA ALA A 89 -8.27 -17.77 13.06
C ALA A 89 -9.62 -17.69 13.79
N GLU A 90 -9.83 -16.64 14.58
CA GLU A 90 -11.08 -16.37 15.30
C GLU A 90 -12.21 -15.93 14.34
N ILE A 91 -11.88 -15.18 13.28
CA ILE A 91 -12.86 -14.81 12.23
C ILE A 91 -13.26 -16.02 11.37
N ARG A 92 -12.32 -16.91 11.05
CA ARG A 92 -12.57 -18.09 10.21
C ARG A 92 -13.41 -19.17 10.90
N SER A 93 -13.48 -19.22 12.24
CA SER A 93 -14.31 -20.21 12.93
C SER A 93 -15.81 -19.94 12.83
N ASP A 94 -16.22 -18.73 12.45
CA ASP A 94 -17.64 -18.31 12.40
C ASP A 94 -18.26 -18.29 10.99
N GLY A 95 -17.50 -18.63 9.94
CA GLY A 95 -17.91 -18.43 8.55
C GLY A 95 -17.73 -19.65 7.65
N SER A 96 -18.51 -20.71 7.84
CA SER A 96 -18.70 -21.73 6.79
C SER A 96 -19.98 -21.41 6.01
N GLU A 97 -19.85 -20.70 4.87
CA GLU A 97 -20.96 -20.60 3.93
C GLU A 97 -21.11 -21.91 3.13
N PRO A 98 -22.34 -22.45 2.98
CA PRO A 98 -22.58 -23.64 2.17
C PRO A 98 -22.51 -23.32 0.67
N ASP A 99 -21.80 -24.19 -0.05
CA ASP A 99 -21.42 -24.08 -1.48
C ASP A 99 -22.57 -24.46 -2.45
N ASP A 100 -23.82 -24.20 -2.08
CA ASP A 100 -25.00 -24.61 -2.87
C ASP A 100 -25.60 -23.41 -3.63
N ALA A 101 -24.98 -23.02 -4.74
CA ALA A 101 -25.59 -22.13 -5.71
C ALA A 101 -26.52 -22.93 -6.66
N PRO A 102 -27.84 -22.62 -6.75
CA PRO A 102 -28.71 -23.24 -7.74
C PRO A 102 -28.25 -22.90 -9.16
N LEU A 103 -28.30 -23.88 -10.07
CA LEU A 103 -28.04 -23.69 -11.50
C LEU A 103 -28.88 -22.51 -12.05
N MET A 104 -28.21 -21.43 -12.46
CA MET A 104 -28.84 -20.30 -13.14
C MET A 104 -29.55 -20.76 -14.41
N ASN A 105 -30.80 -20.30 -14.57
CA ASN A 105 -31.63 -20.55 -15.74
C ASN A 105 -31.03 -19.81 -16.97
N PRO A 106 -30.61 -20.51 -18.03
CA PRO A 106 -29.90 -19.90 -19.18
C PRO A 106 -30.73 -18.91 -20.01
N ASN A 107 -32.03 -18.76 -19.71
CA ASN A 107 -32.94 -17.84 -20.41
C ASN A 107 -33.09 -16.47 -19.74
N VAL A 108 -32.43 -16.20 -18.60
CA VAL A 108 -32.50 -14.89 -17.93
C VAL A 108 -31.22 -14.11 -18.19
N THR A 109 -31.33 -13.03 -18.96
CA THR A 109 -30.27 -12.02 -19.06
C THR A 109 -30.21 -11.19 -17.78
N PHE A 110 -29.02 -11.03 -17.21
CA PHE A 110 -28.78 -10.22 -16.02
C PHE A 110 -29.33 -8.79 -16.19
N SER A 111 -29.89 -8.23 -15.11
CA SER A 111 -30.32 -6.84 -15.03
C SER A 111 -30.14 -6.32 -13.60
N PHE A 112 -29.70 -5.07 -13.46
CA PHE A 112 -29.63 -4.39 -12.15
C PHE A 112 -31.00 -4.08 -11.54
N GLY A 113 -32.09 -4.27 -12.29
CA GLY A 113 -33.45 -3.93 -11.89
C GLY A 113 -34.21 -3.16 -12.99
N PRO A 114 -35.26 -2.40 -12.64
CA PRO A 114 -36.02 -1.63 -13.60
C PRO A 114 -35.15 -0.62 -14.37
N LYS A 115 -35.37 -0.54 -15.68
CA LYS A 115 -34.68 0.41 -16.56
C LYS A 115 -35.10 1.84 -16.21
N ILE A 116 -34.12 2.71 -16.01
CA ILE A 116 -34.32 4.15 -15.82
C ILE A 116 -34.03 4.84 -17.15
N LEU A 117 -34.91 5.72 -17.60
CA LEU A 117 -34.83 6.38 -18.93
C LEU A 117 -34.75 7.91 -18.85
N ASN A 118 -34.97 8.49 -17.67
CA ASN A 118 -35.08 9.93 -17.44
C ASN A 118 -34.19 10.41 -16.28
N TRP A 119 -33.05 9.74 -16.05
CA TRP A 119 -32.17 10.03 -14.93
C TRP A 119 -31.62 11.45 -14.92
N ASP A 120 -31.23 11.98 -16.09
CA ASP A 120 -30.72 13.36 -16.18
C ASP A 120 -31.77 14.39 -15.76
N ARG A 121 -33.05 14.15 -16.09
CA ARG A 121 -34.16 14.98 -15.64
C ARG A 121 -34.35 14.87 -14.12
N GLN A 122 -34.38 13.64 -13.58
CA GLN A 122 -34.51 13.43 -12.14
C GLN A 122 -33.37 14.09 -11.34
N ARG A 123 -32.12 14.01 -11.83
CA ARG A 123 -30.97 14.70 -11.25
C ARG A 123 -31.11 16.21 -11.32
N SER A 124 -31.50 16.75 -12.48
CA SER A 124 -31.70 18.20 -12.63
C SER A 124 -32.78 18.73 -11.70
N ASP A 125 -33.85 17.97 -11.46
CA ASP A 125 -34.92 18.35 -10.53
C ASP A 125 -34.44 18.34 -9.06
N TYR A 126 -33.48 17.48 -8.72
CA TYR A 126 -32.85 17.40 -7.40
C TYR A 126 -31.83 18.53 -7.16
N ILE A 127 -30.99 18.84 -8.14
CA ILE A 127 -29.93 19.84 -8.04
C ILE A 127 -30.53 21.24 -8.21
N GLN A 128 -31.03 21.81 -7.10
CA GLN A 128 -31.67 23.13 -7.09
C GLN A 128 -30.70 24.30 -7.36
N SER A 129 -29.36 24.07 -7.33
CA SER A 129 -28.34 25.11 -7.53
C SER A 129 -27.07 24.54 -8.20
N PRO A 130 -26.91 24.68 -9.52
CA PRO A 130 -25.82 24.06 -10.28
C PRO A 130 -24.46 24.78 -10.20
N ASN A 131 -24.34 25.88 -9.43
CA ASN A 131 -23.15 26.76 -9.45
C ASN A 131 -21.95 26.28 -8.60
N SER A 132 -21.93 25.02 -8.14
CA SER A 132 -20.79 24.47 -7.39
C SER A 132 -19.78 23.76 -8.29
N LYS A 133 -18.49 23.77 -7.90
CA LYS A 133 -17.45 22.92 -8.51
C LYS A 133 -17.96 21.48 -8.64
N PRO A 134 -17.72 20.77 -9.76
CA PRO A 134 -18.15 19.38 -9.93
C PRO A 134 -17.67 18.53 -8.76
N LYS A 135 -18.59 17.91 -8.02
CA LYS A 135 -18.24 17.03 -6.89
C LYS A 135 -17.76 15.69 -7.40
N MET A 136 -16.75 15.15 -6.74
CA MET A 136 -16.17 13.85 -7.03
C MET A 136 -16.27 12.94 -5.81
N LEU A 137 -16.62 11.68 -6.05
CA LEU A 137 -16.65 10.62 -5.05
C LEU A 137 -15.64 9.54 -5.45
N LEU A 138 -14.59 9.35 -4.66
CA LEU A 138 -13.67 8.22 -4.84
C LEU A 138 -14.32 6.95 -4.29
N VAL A 139 -14.31 5.88 -5.07
CA VAL A 139 -14.89 4.59 -4.72
C VAL A 139 -13.81 3.52 -4.85
N SER A 140 -13.60 2.78 -3.78
CA SER A 140 -12.71 1.62 -3.75
C SER A 140 -13.39 0.48 -2.99
N GLY A 141 -12.75 -0.68 -2.92
CA GLY A 141 -13.26 -1.78 -2.15
C GLY A 141 -12.36 -3.00 -2.18
N SER A 142 -12.66 -3.92 -1.29
CA SER A 142 -12.02 -5.24 -1.21
C SER A 142 -13.07 -6.29 -0.83
N PRO A 143 -12.77 -7.59 -0.97
CA PRO A 143 -13.64 -8.64 -0.45
C PRO A 143 -13.95 -8.45 1.05
N PRO A 144 -15.12 -8.91 1.54
CA PRO A 144 -15.49 -8.86 2.97
C PRO A 144 -14.62 -9.74 3.86
N ASN A 145 -14.16 -10.87 3.32
CA ASN A 145 -13.43 -11.87 4.07
C ASN A 145 -11.95 -11.48 4.19
N PRO A 146 -11.25 -11.92 5.25
CA PRO A 146 -9.80 -11.78 5.35
C PRO A 146 -9.10 -12.33 4.11
N CYS A 147 -7.98 -11.73 3.74
CA CYS A 147 -7.20 -12.18 2.59
C CYS A 147 -6.72 -13.63 2.76
N ASP A 148 -6.59 -14.34 1.64
CA ASP A 148 -6.00 -15.69 1.62
C ASP A 148 -4.58 -15.63 2.19
N ASN A 149 -3.82 -14.62 1.75
CA ASN A 149 -2.52 -14.26 2.29
C ASN A 149 -2.67 -13.18 3.36
N PRO A 150 -2.37 -13.44 4.65
CA PRO A 150 -2.57 -12.48 5.74
C PRO A 150 -1.86 -11.14 5.57
N ILE A 151 -0.72 -11.10 4.86
CA ILE A 151 -0.04 -9.83 4.58
C ILE A 151 -0.84 -8.95 3.62
N GLY A 152 -1.76 -9.53 2.84
CA GLY A 152 -2.64 -8.83 1.93
C GLY A 152 -3.48 -7.77 2.63
N ASP A 153 -4.06 -8.09 3.79
CA ASP A 153 -4.86 -7.15 4.59
C ASP A 153 -4.02 -5.92 5.03
N HIS A 154 -2.74 -6.12 5.34
CA HIS A 154 -1.84 -5.01 5.66
C HIS A 154 -1.65 -4.07 4.46
N TYR A 155 -1.53 -4.60 3.24
CA TYR A 155 -1.40 -3.77 2.04
C TYR A 155 -2.72 -3.13 1.59
N LEU A 156 -3.87 -3.77 1.86
CA LEU A 156 -5.19 -3.14 1.73
C LEU A 156 -5.29 -1.93 2.68
N LEU A 157 -4.88 -2.09 3.94
CA LEU A 157 -4.86 -1.01 4.93
C LEU A 157 -3.97 0.16 4.49
N LYS A 158 -2.76 -0.13 4.00
CA LYS A 158 -1.86 0.90 3.46
C LYS A 158 -2.44 1.60 2.24
N SER A 159 -3.11 0.84 1.37
CA SER A 159 -3.78 1.40 0.19
C SER A 159 -4.91 2.35 0.56
N ILE A 160 -5.77 1.98 1.51
CA ILE A 160 -6.85 2.89 1.94
C ILE A 160 -6.30 4.11 2.69
N LYS A 161 -5.24 3.99 3.51
CA LYS A 161 -4.55 5.17 4.07
C LYS A 161 -4.07 6.12 2.97
N ASN A 162 -3.40 5.59 1.94
CA ASN A 162 -2.91 6.38 0.82
C ASN A 162 -4.05 7.16 0.12
N LYS A 163 -5.18 6.49 -0.13
CA LYS A 163 -6.38 7.12 -0.70
C LYS A 163 -6.99 8.16 0.23
N ILE A 164 -7.09 7.88 1.53
CA ILE A 164 -7.56 8.83 2.55
C ILE A 164 -6.71 10.09 2.57
N ASP A 165 -5.39 9.96 2.50
CA ASP A 165 -4.48 11.11 2.50
C ASP A 165 -4.69 11.99 1.27
N TYR A 166 -4.75 11.40 0.07
CA TYR A 166 -5.04 12.14 -1.17
C TYR A 166 -6.42 12.82 -1.10
N CYS A 167 -7.47 12.06 -0.79
CA CYS A 167 -8.84 12.57 -0.70
C CYS A 167 -8.96 13.73 0.30
N ARG A 168 -8.28 13.64 1.45
CA ARG A 168 -8.27 14.71 2.47
C ARG A 168 -7.58 15.98 1.96
N ILE A 169 -6.48 15.85 1.21
CA ILE A 169 -5.75 16.98 0.62
C ILE A 169 -6.62 17.69 -0.41
N HIS A 170 -7.34 16.93 -1.24
CA HIS A 170 -8.09 17.42 -2.41
C HIS A 170 -9.58 17.66 -2.16
N GLY A 171 -10.07 17.43 -0.94
CA GLY A 171 -11.48 17.63 -0.58
C GLY A 171 -12.44 16.67 -1.31
N ILE A 172 -12.01 15.43 -1.53
CA ILE A 172 -12.77 14.38 -2.23
C ILE A 172 -13.37 13.43 -1.18
N GLU A 173 -14.65 13.12 -1.28
CA GLU A 173 -15.29 12.12 -0.42
C GLU A 173 -14.89 10.71 -0.87
N ILE A 174 -14.88 9.76 0.07
CA ILE A 174 -14.48 8.36 -0.21
C ILE A 174 -15.55 7.37 0.27
N VAL A 175 -15.86 6.39 -0.57
CA VAL A 175 -16.62 5.19 -0.21
C VAL A 175 -15.71 3.97 -0.36
N TYR A 176 -15.62 3.17 0.69
CA TYR A 176 -14.91 1.90 0.68
C TYR A 176 -15.91 0.76 0.87
N ASN A 177 -16.14 -0.03 -0.18
CA ASN A 177 -17.08 -1.13 -0.14
C ASN A 177 -16.42 -2.45 0.29
N MET A 178 -17.06 -3.15 1.22
CA MET A 178 -16.73 -4.52 1.62
C MET A 178 -17.91 -5.49 1.43
N ALA A 179 -19.02 -5.05 0.81
CA ALA A 179 -20.20 -5.88 0.62
C ALA A 179 -20.30 -6.45 -0.80
N HIS A 180 -20.75 -7.70 -0.92
CA HIS A 180 -21.24 -8.23 -2.18
C HIS A 180 -22.69 -7.77 -2.40
N LEU A 181 -22.87 -6.79 -3.30
CA LEU A 181 -24.20 -6.24 -3.62
C LEU A 181 -25.00 -7.16 -4.55
N ASP A 182 -24.31 -8.03 -5.28
CA ASP A 182 -24.90 -8.95 -6.24
C ASP A 182 -24.05 -10.24 -6.28
N LYS A 183 -24.70 -11.41 -6.33
CA LYS A 183 -24.02 -12.71 -6.33
C LYS A 183 -23.48 -13.07 -7.72
N ASP A 184 -24.12 -12.58 -8.78
CA ASP A 184 -23.74 -12.87 -10.16
C ASP A 184 -22.54 -12.00 -10.59
N LEU A 185 -22.47 -10.78 -10.07
CA LEU A 185 -21.37 -9.83 -10.32
C LEU A 185 -20.38 -9.81 -9.15
N SER A 186 -19.54 -10.84 -9.08
CA SER A 186 -18.47 -10.97 -8.08
C SER A 186 -17.09 -10.61 -8.62
N GLY A 187 -16.09 -10.52 -7.74
CA GLY A 187 -14.70 -10.20 -8.12
C GLY A 187 -14.59 -8.82 -8.78
N TYR A 188 -13.89 -8.74 -9.91
CA TYR A 188 -13.69 -7.49 -10.65
C TYR A 188 -15.00 -6.88 -11.18
N TRP A 189 -16.09 -7.64 -11.26
CA TRP A 189 -17.41 -7.16 -11.69
C TRP A 189 -18.21 -6.44 -10.60
N ALA A 190 -17.84 -6.63 -9.32
CA ALA A 190 -18.60 -6.09 -8.18
C ALA A 190 -18.64 -4.54 -8.14
N LYS A 191 -17.74 -3.89 -8.89
CA LYS A 191 -17.74 -2.43 -9.03
C LYS A 191 -18.97 -1.90 -9.77
N LEU A 192 -19.51 -2.61 -10.75
CA LEU A 192 -20.64 -2.14 -11.57
C LEU A 192 -21.92 -1.90 -10.73
N PRO A 193 -22.43 -2.86 -9.93
CA PRO A 193 -23.62 -2.63 -9.11
C PRO A 193 -23.39 -1.52 -8.07
N LEU A 194 -22.18 -1.40 -7.53
CA LEU A 194 -21.83 -0.35 -6.58
C LEU A 194 -21.86 1.04 -7.22
N ILE A 195 -21.22 1.21 -8.39
CA ILE A 195 -21.23 2.47 -9.13
C ILE A 195 -22.68 2.88 -9.43
N ARG A 196 -23.49 1.94 -9.96
CA ARG A 196 -24.92 2.21 -10.24
C ARG A 196 -25.67 2.65 -8.98
N ARG A 197 -25.46 1.96 -7.85
CA ARG A 197 -26.11 2.30 -6.57
C ARG A 197 -25.74 3.72 -6.13
N LEU A 198 -24.45 4.05 -6.16
CA LEU A 198 -23.94 5.36 -5.74
C LEU A 198 -24.41 6.49 -6.66
N MET A 199 -24.51 6.25 -7.98
CA MET A 199 -25.10 7.22 -8.91
C MET A 199 -26.52 7.62 -8.46
N LEU A 200 -27.34 6.62 -8.14
CA LEU A 200 -28.75 6.82 -7.80
C LEU A 200 -28.97 7.39 -6.39
N THR A 201 -28.09 7.08 -5.43
CA THR A 201 -28.21 7.59 -4.05
C THR A 201 -27.53 8.93 -3.82
N HIS A 202 -26.61 9.34 -4.70
CA HIS A 202 -25.90 10.60 -4.63
C HIS A 202 -26.05 11.41 -5.94
N PRO A 203 -27.26 11.91 -6.24
CA PRO A 203 -27.51 12.68 -7.46
C PRO A 203 -26.68 13.98 -7.54
N ASP A 204 -26.21 14.52 -6.41
CA ASP A 204 -25.35 15.71 -6.35
C ASP A 204 -23.87 15.45 -6.70
N ILE A 205 -23.45 14.19 -6.76
CA ILE A 205 -22.12 13.80 -7.23
C ILE A 205 -22.11 13.84 -8.76
N GLU A 206 -21.14 14.55 -9.33
CA GLU A 206 -20.98 14.65 -10.78
C GLU A 206 -20.07 13.55 -11.33
N TRP A 207 -19.00 13.22 -10.60
CA TRP A 207 -18.03 12.19 -10.98
C TRP A 207 -17.90 11.12 -9.90
N ILE A 208 -18.14 9.87 -10.28
CA ILE A 208 -17.76 8.70 -9.49
C ILE A 208 -16.43 8.20 -10.02
N TRP A 209 -15.42 8.21 -9.18
CA TRP A 209 -14.08 7.74 -9.51
C TRP A 209 -13.85 6.37 -8.89
N TRP A 210 -13.94 5.32 -9.69
CA TRP A 210 -13.54 3.99 -9.26
C TRP A 210 -12.01 3.88 -9.23
N MET A 211 -11.45 3.34 -8.15
CA MET A 211 -10.03 3.03 -8.04
C MET A 211 -9.81 1.69 -7.31
N ASP A 212 -9.12 0.77 -7.95
CA ASP A 212 -8.83 -0.56 -7.42
C ASP A 212 -8.02 -0.49 -6.11
N SER A 213 -8.15 -1.52 -5.27
CA SER A 213 -7.46 -1.60 -3.98
C SER A 213 -5.94 -1.70 -4.12
N ASP A 214 -5.42 -2.18 -5.25
CA ASP A 214 -4.00 -2.29 -5.56
C ASP A 214 -3.49 -1.13 -6.44
N ALA A 215 -4.29 -0.09 -6.65
CA ALA A 215 -3.84 1.18 -7.19
C ALA A 215 -3.53 2.18 -6.07
N LEU A 216 -2.36 2.83 -6.14
CA LEU A 216 -1.92 3.84 -5.17
C LEU A 216 -1.71 5.19 -5.86
N PHE A 217 -2.09 6.27 -5.19
CA PHE A 217 -1.62 7.59 -5.51
C PHE A 217 -0.13 7.69 -5.22
N THR A 218 0.63 8.14 -6.21
CA THR A 218 2.06 8.41 -6.10
C THR A 218 2.39 9.87 -6.38
N ASP A 219 1.44 10.65 -6.89
CA ASP A 219 1.47 12.11 -6.91
C ASP A 219 0.36 12.65 -6.01
N MET A 220 0.73 13.19 -4.84
CA MET A 220 -0.21 13.76 -3.87
C MET A 220 -0.62 15.20 -4.19
N VAL A 221 0.01 15.83 -5.20
CA VAL A 221 -0.21 17.23 -5.57
C VAL A 221 -1.06 17.33 -6.83
N PHE A 222 -0.91 16.39 -7.77
CA PHE A 222 -1.65 16.41 -9.02
C PHE A 222 -3.17 16.39 -8.80
N GLU A 223 -3.87 17.33 -9.45
CA GLU A 223 -5.33 17.37 -9.54
C GLU A 223 -5.79 16.90 -10.93
N ILE A 224 -6.84 16.08 -10.96
CA ILE A 224 -7.48 15.67 -12.21
C ILE A 224 -8.02 16.93 -12.91
N PRO A 225 -7.65 17.18 -14.19
CA PRO A 225 -8.08 18.37 -14.92
C PRO A 225 -9.53 18.22 -15.40
N VAL A 226 -10.50 18.19 -14.49
CA VAL A 226 -11.92 17.88 -14.78
C VAL A 226 -12.55 18.73 -15.88
N LYS A 227 -12.07 19.97 -16.07
CA LYS A 227 -12.51 20.85 -17.17
C LYS A 227 -12.21 20.27 -18.56
N LYS A 228 -11.10 19.52 -18.70
CA LYS A 228 -10.72 18.80 -19.92
C LYS A 228 -11.78 17.78 -20.36
N TYR A 229 -12.61 17.32 -19.42
CA TYR A 229 -13.57 16.23 -19.63
C TYR A 229 -15.02 16.70 -19.69
N GLU A 230 -15.27 18.00 -19.82
CA GLU A 230 -16.62 18.58 -19.74
C GLU A 230 -17.62 17.94 -20.71
N ASP A 231 -17.18 17.58 -21.92
CA ASP A 231 -18.02 16.96 -22.95
C ASP A 231 -18.10 15.42 -22.89
N TYR A 232 -17.41 14.80 -21.95
CA TYR A 232 -17.26 13.35 -21.83
C TYR A 232 -17.95 12.80 -20.58
N ASN A 233 -18.32 11.52 -20.62
CA ASN A 233 -19.02 10.83 -19.55
C ASN A 233 -18.21 9.68 -18.94
N LEU A 234 -17.22 9.18 -19.67
CA LEU A 234 -16.28 8.15 -19.21
C LEU A 234 -14.86 8.62 -19.48
N VAL A 235 -14.01 8.67 -18.46
CA VAL A 235 -12.57 8.93 -18.63
C VAL A 235 -11.81 7.72 -18.14
N ILE A 236 -10.99 7.17 -19.02
CA ILE A 236 -10.28 5.92 -18.79
C ILE A 236 -8.87 6.01 -19.38
N HIS A 237 -7.88 5.54 -18.62
CA HIS A 237 -6.51 5.52 -19.12
C HIS A 237 -6.38 4.48 -20.24
N GLY A 238 -5.67 4.83 -21.31
CA GLY A 238 -5.39 3.88 -22.38
C GLY A 238 -4.71 4.50 -23.59
N TYR A 239 -4.52 3.69 -24.63
CA TYR A 239 -3.81 4.11 -25.84
C TYR A 239 -4.69 3.87 -27.08
N PRO A 240 -5.05 4.92 -27.86
CA PRO A 240 -5.92 4.77 -29.02
C PRO A 240 -5.43 3.78 -30.08
N ASP A 241 -4.10 3.69 -30.32
CA ASP A 241 -3.52 2.72 -31.26
C ASP A 241 -3.71 1.28 -30.77
N LEU A 242 -3.53 1.04 -29.47
CA LEU A 242 -3.80 -0.27 -28.87
C LEU A 242 -5.29 -0.61 -28.95
N LEU A 243 -6.18 0.37 -28.79
CA LEU A 243 -7.62 0.18 -28.78
C LEU A 243 -8.18 -0.13 -30.17
N PHE A 244 -7.90 0.73 -31.15
CA PHE A 244 -8.55 0.67 -32.46
C PHE A 244 -7.77 -0.15 -33.48
N ASP A 245 -6.44 -0.05 -33.49
CA ASP A 245 -5.63 -0.71 -34.50
C ASP A 245 -5.27 -2.13 -34.08
N LYS A 246 -4.80 -2.30 -32.83
CA LYS A 246 -4.33 -3.60 -32.34
C LYS A 246 -5.41 -4.41 -31.63
N LYS A 247 -6.51 -3.79 -31.21
CA LYS A 247 -7.57 -4.39 -30.38
C LYS A 247 -6.99 -5.14 -29.17
N SER A 248 -6.02 -4.54 -28.51
CA SER A 248 -5.31 -5.15 -27.40
C SER A 248 -6.18 -5.20 -26.14
N TRP A 249 -6.12 -6.29 -25.39
CA TRP A 249 -6.86 -6.41 -24.12
C TRP A 249 -6.34 -5.50 -23.00
N ILE A 250 -5.15 -4.92 -23.17
CA ILE A 250 -4.56 -3.90 -22.29
C ILE A 250 -4.66 -2.49 -22.88
N ALA A 251 -5.48 -2.30 -23.90
CA ALA A 251 -5.63 -0.99 -24.54
C ALA A 251 -6.19 0.09 -23.61
N LEU A 252 -7.02 -0.32 -22.65
CA LEU A 252 -7.61 0.52 -21.60
C LEU A 252 -7.42 -0.17 -20.24
N ASN A 253 -7.46 0.57 -19.13
CA ASN A 253 -7.45 -0.01 -17.79
C ASN A 253 -8.68 0.40 -16.96
N THR A 254 -9.44 -0.57 -16.46
CA THR A 254 -10.65 -0.34 -15.66
C THR A 254 -10.41 -0.28 -14.15
N GLY A 255 -9.16 -0.15 -13.72
CA GLY A 255 -8.78 -0.05 -12.31
C GLY A 255 -8.67 1.37 -11.77
N SER A 256 -8.76 2.38 -12.64
CA SER A 256 -8.88 3.79 -12.25
C SER A 256 -9.67 4.53 -13.34
N VAL A 257 -10.94 4.82 -13.06
CA VAL A 257 -11.91 5.27 -14.08
C VAL A 257 -12.85 6.31 -13.51
N LEU A 258 -13.12 7.38 -14.27
CA LEU A 258 -14.13 8.39 -13.93
C LEU A 258 -15.42 8.12 -14.71
N PHE A 259 -16.52 8.01 -13.98
CA PHE A 259 -17.87 7.88 -14.50
C PHE A 259 -18.68 9.13 -14.17
N ARG A 260 -19.22 9.80 -15.17
CA ARG A 260 -20.15 10.92 -14.94
C ARG A 260 -21.51 10.37 -14.49
N ASN A 261 -22.11 11.00 -13.50
CA ASN A 261 -23.44 10.62 -13.02
C ASN A 261 -24.53 11.07 -14.00
N CYS A 262 -24.79 10.31 -15.06
CA CYS A 262 -25.77 10.67 -16.09
C CYS A 262 -26.49 9.44 -16.66
N GLN A 263 -27.56 9.67 -17.42
CA GLN A 263 -28.34 8.63 -18.08
C GLN A 263 -27.46 7.76 -18.99
N TRP A 264 -26.53 8.37 -19.71
CA TRP A 264 -25.60 7.67 -20.59
C TRP A 264 -24.78 6.61 -19.82
N THR A 265 -24.33 6.93 -18.61
CA THR A 265 -23.55 6.01 -17.78
C THR A 265 -24.42 4.87 -17.27
N LEU A 266 -25.68 5.12 -16.88
CA LEU A 266 -26.62 4.04 -16.53
C LEU A 266 -26.83 3.09 -17.72
N ASP A 267 -26.97 3.64 -18.93
CA ASP A 267 -27.13 2.85 -20.15
C ASP A 267 -25.89 2.02 -20.49
N LEU A 268 -24.69 2.58 -20.25
CA LEU A 268 -23.43 1.86 -20.40
C LEU A 268 -23.37 0.68 -19.42
N LEU A 269 -23.65 0.93 -18.13
CA LEU A 269 -23.65 -0.12 -17.10
C LEU A 269 -24.63 -1.25 -17.44
N ASP A 270 -25.85 -0.93 -17.88
CA ASP A 270 -26.85 -1.92 -18.30
C ASP A 270 -26.40 -2.75 -19.51
N THR A 271 -25.54 -2.18 -20.39
CA THR A 271 -25.00 -2.90 -21.55
C THR A 271 -23.77 -3.74 -21.19
N TRP A 272 -23.00 -3.30 -20.21
CA TRP A 272 -21.75 -3.93 -19.79
C TRP A 272 -21.98 -5.09 -18.82
N ALA A 273 -22.88 -4.93 -17.85
CA ALA A 273 -23.12 -5.90 -16.79
C ALA A 273 -23.56 -7.30 -17.25
N PRO A 274 -24.34 -7.48 -18.34
CA PRO A 274 -24.70 -8.82 -18.82
C PRO A 274 -23.51 -9.70 -19.23
N MET A 275 -22.31 -9.13 -19.35
CA MET A 275 -21.06 -9.84 -19.62
C MET A 275 -20.38 -10.42 -18.38
N GLY A 276 -20.84 -10.07 -17.18
CA GLY A 276 -20.21 -10.46 -15.91
C GLY A 276 -20.66 -11.78 -15.27
N PRO A 277 -21.93 -12.21 -15.36
CA PRO A 277 -22.39 -13.43 -14.71
C PRO A 277 -21.56 -14.67 -15.05
N LYS A 278 -21.23 -15.45 -14.02
CA LYS A 278 -20.49 -16.72 -14.13
C LYS A 278 -21.34 -17.81 -14.79
N GLY A 279 -20.71 -18.93 -15.14
CA GLY A 279 -21.36 -20.10 -15.72
C GLY A 279 -21.08 -20.31 -17.21
N LEU A 280 -21.98 -21.01 -17.91
CA LEU A 280 -21.76 -21.42 -19.31
C LEU A 280 -21.65 -20.22 -20.26
N LEU A 281 -22.49 -19.19 -20.06
CA LEU A 281 -22.46 -17.97 -20.86
C LEU A 281 -21.17 -17.20 -20.63
N GLY A 282 -20.77 -16.98 -19.37
CA GLY A 282 -19.49 -16.34 -19.02
C GLY A 282 -18.29 -17.09 -19.60
N THR A 283 -18.30 -18.43 -19.57
CA THR A 283 -17.23 -19.26 -20.17
C THR A 283 -17.16 -19.11 -21.69
N ARG A 284 -18.31 -19.05 -22.38
CA ARG A 284 -18.35 -18.82 -23.83
C ARG A 284 -17.85 -17.42 -24.17
N LEU A 285 -18.28 -16.41 -23.41
CA LEU A 285 -17.83 -15.03 -23.59
C LEU A 285 -16.32 -14.90 -23.36
N ALA A 286 -15.78 -15.53 -22.33
CA ALA A 286 -14.33 -15.56 -22.05
C ALA A 286 -13.51 -16.07 -23.25
N ARG A 287 -13.95 -17.18 -23.85
CA ARG A 287 -13.33 -17.74 -25.06
C ARG A 287 -13.45 -16.79 -26.24
N PHE A 288 -14.61 -16.17 -26.42
CA PHE A 288 -14.83 -15.19 -27.46
C PHE A 288 -13.94 -13.95 -27.30
N LEU A 289 -13.83 -13.38 -26.09
CA LEU A 289 -12.95 -12.25 -25.78
C LEU A 289 -11.48 -12.59 -26.03
N THR A 290 -11.07 -13.82 -25.68
CA THR A 290 -9.71 -14.32 -25.96
C THR A 290 -9.41 -14.40 -27.46
N ALA A 291 -10.41 -14.79 -28.28
CA ALA A 291 -10.27 -14.83 -29.72
C ALA A 291 -10.34 -13.45 -30.39
N PHE A 292 -11.11 -12.52 -29.80
CA PHE A 292 -11.33 -11.18 -30.36
C PHE A 292 -10.21 -10.20 -30.03
N LEU A 293 -9.67 -10.26 -28.79
CA LEU A 293 -8.71 -9.29 -28.28
C LEU A 293 -7.27 -9.80 -28.38
N SER A 294 -6.40 -8.98 -28.95
CA SER A 294 -4.99 -9.31 -29.10
C SER A 294 -4.27 -9.37 -27.74
N GLY A 295 -3.52 -10.45 -27.54
CA GLY A 295 -2.68 -10.67 -26.36
C GLY A 295 -3.43 -11.09 -25.09
N ARG A 296 -4.75 -11.28 -25.13
CA ARG A 296 -5.53 -11.72 -23.96
C ARG A 296 -5.22 -13.19 -23.63
N PRO A 297 -4.80 -13.54 -22.41
CA PRO A 297 -4.66 -14.93 -22.01
C PRO A 297 -6.03 -15.62 -21.87
N ALA A 298 -6.03 -16.95 -21.83
CA ALA A 298 -7.24 -17.75 -21.64
C ALA A 298 -7.62 -17.81 -20.15
N PHE A 299 -8.52 -16.93 -19.73
CA PHE A 299 -9.13 -16.91 -18.39
C PHE A 299 -10.57 -16.37 -18.48
N GLU A 300 -11.29 -16.40 -17.34
CA GLU A 300 -12.67 -15.92 -17.21
C GLU A 300 -12.89 -14.52 -17.78
N ALA A 301 -14.13 -14.20 -18.16
CA ALA A 301 -14.46 -12.87 -18.69
C ALA A 301 -14.25 -11.82 -17.58
N ASP A 302 -13.52 -10.76 -17.91
CA ASP A 302 -13.21 -9.64 -17.04
C ASP A 302 -13.86 -8.35 -17.54
N ASP A 303 -14.10 -7.43 -16.61
CA ASP A 303 -14.75 -6.14 -16.87
C ASP A 303 -13.95 -5.33 -17.91
N GLN A 304 -12.61 -5.31 -17.82
CA GLN A 304 -11.75 -4.57 -18.74
C GLN A 304 -11.89 -5.05 -20.19
N SER A 305 -11.71 -6.34 -20.44
CA SER A 305 -11.83 -6.94 -21.76
C SER A 305 -13.24 -6.77 -22.34
N ALA A 306 -14.27 -6.92 -21.50
CA ALA A 306 -15.65 -6.72 -21.90
C ALA A 306 -15.92 -5.26 -22.32
N LEU A 307 -15.40 -4.27 -21.58
CA LEU A 307 -15.54 -2.86 -21.94
C LEU A 307 -14.81 -2.54 -23.24
N ILE A 308 -13.59 -3.02 -23.41
CA ILE A 308 -12.81 -2.83 -24.65
C ILE A 308 -13.58 -3.40 -25.85
N TYR A 309 -14.11 -4.63 -25.72
CA TYR A 309 -14.95 -5.23 -26.76
C TYR A 309 -16.18 -4.38 -27.06
N LEU A 310 -16.91 -3.92 -26.04
CA LEU A 310 -18.10 -3.09 -26.18
C LEU A 310 -17.80 -1.77 -26.90
N LEU A 311 -16.70 -1.09 -26.52
CA LEU A 311 -16.31 0.19 -27.13
C LEU A 311 -15.83 0.05 -28.57
N ILE A 312 -15.18 -1.07 -28.92
CA ILE A 312 -14.79 -1.36 -30.31
C ILE A 312 -16.01 -1.74 -31.14
N SER A 313 -16.87 -2.64 -30.64
CA SER A 313 -17.99 -3.20 -31.40
C SER A 313 -19.16 -2.23 -31.57
N GLN A 314 -19.36 -1.31 -30.61
CA GLN A 314 -20.42 -0.31 -30.62
C GLN A 314 -19.85 1.12 -30.61
N LYS A 315 -18.77 1.33 -31.36
CA LYS A 315 -18.03 2.61 -31.40
C LYS A 315 -18.93 3.83 -31.62
N GLU A 316 -19.83 3.77 -32.59
CA GLU A 316 -20.74 4.88 -32.94
C GLU A 316 -21.68 5.26 -31.79
N LYS A 317 -22.04 4.29 -30.94
CA LYS A 317 -22.94 4.49 -29.81
C LYS A 317 -22.24 5.11 -28.60
N TRP A 318 -21.01 4.69 -28.32
CA TRP A 318 -20.35 4.99 -27.04
C TRP A 318 -19.19 5.97 -27.15
N MET A 319 -18.32 5.85 -28.17
CA MET A 319 -17.01 6.51 -28.15
C MET A 319 -17.07 8.03 -28.21
N SER A 320 -18.17 8.63 -28.68
CA SER A 320 -18.36 10.09 -28.67
C SER A 320 -18.37 10.69 -27.26
N LYS A 321 -18.61 9.87 -26.22
CA LYS A 321 -18.63 10.28 -24.80
C LYS A 321 -17.52 9.62 -23.96
N VAL A 322 -16.57 8.93 -24.59
CA VAL A 322 -15.43 8.30 -23.91
C VAL A 322 -14.15 9.10 -24.20
N PHE A 323 -13.47 9.53 -23.13
CA PHE A 323 -12.14 10.10 -23.22
C PHE A 323 -11.08 9.04 -22.88
N VAL A 324 -10.21 8.72 -23.84
CA VAL A 324 -9.06 7.83 -23.63
C VAL A 324 -7.88 8.69 -23.19
N GLU A 325 -7.60 8.71 -21.89
CA GLU A 325 -6.54 9.52 -21.29
C GLU A 325 -5.17 8.85 -21.42
N ASN A 326 -4.18 9.60 -21.89
CA ASN A 326 -2.80 9.16 -22.02
C ASN A 326 -1.76 10.28 -21.78
N SER A 327 -2.20 11.47 -21.34
CA SER A 327 -1.32 12.61 -21.04
C SER A 327 -0.76 12.58 -19.61
N TYR A 328 -1.33 11.75 -18.74
CA TYR A 328 -0.82 11.47 -17.40
C TYR A 328 -1.28 10.07 -16.97
N TYR A 329 -0.67 9.52 -15.93
CA TYR A 329 -1.00 8.17 -15.44
C TYR A 329 -2.23 8.16 -14.55
N LEU A 330 -3.42 8.32 -15.13
CA LEU A 330 -4.68 7.95 -14.46
C LEU A 330 -4.64 6.47 -14.04
N HIS A 331 -3.93 5.65 -14.80
CA HIS A 331 -3.41 4.33 -14.43
C HIS A 331 -1.96 4.22 -14.91
N GLY A 332 -1.01 3.93 -14.01
CA GLY A 332 0.38 3.68 -14.35
C GLY A 332 0.81 2.26 -14.03
N PHE A 333 1.28 1.51 -15.02
CA PHE A 333 1.72 0.12 -14.82
C PHE A 333 2.98 0.05 -13.96
N TRP A 334 2.85 -0.50 -12.75
CA TRP A 334 3.87 -0.43 -11.69
C TRP A 334 5.27 -0.88 -12.13
N ALA A 335 5.38 -1.96 -12.91
CA ALA A 335 6.66 -2.55 -13.25
C ALA A 335 7.57 -1.62 -14.08
N GLY A 336 6.99 -0.64 -14.80
CA GLY A 336 7.75 0.37 -15.54
C GLY A 336 8.08 1.65 -14.75
N LEU A 337 7.56 1.76 -13.52
CA LEU A 337 7.57 3.00 -12.73
C LEU A 337 8.38 2.86 -11.44
N VAL A 338 8.18 1.78 -10.68
CA VAL A 338 8.65 1.68 -9.29
C VAL A 338 10.16 1.76 -9.12
N ASP A 339 10.93 1.33 -10.12
CA ASP A 339 12.40 1.35 -10.09
C ASP A 339 12.98 2.75 -10.39
N LYS A 340 12.13 3.69 -10.84
CA LYS A 340 12.53 5.06 -11.20
C LYS A 340 12.18 6.10 -10.13
N PHE A 341 11.56 5.71 -9.02
CA PHE A 341 11.12 6.66 -7.99
C PHE A 341 12.24 7.54 -7.42
N GLU A 342 13.43 6.99 -7.20
CA GLU A 342 14.59 7.78 -6.77
C GLU A 342 15.01 8.79 -7.84
N GLU A 343 14.99 8.41 -9.12
CA GLU A 343 15.28 9.32 -10.23
C GLU A 343 14.24 10.45 -10.33
N TYR A 344 12.95 10.13 -10.19
CA TYR A 344 11.89 11.13 -10.17
C TYR A 344 12.06 12.12 -9.02
N ALA A 345 12.40 11.63 -7.83
CA ALA A 345 12.64 12.46 -6.65
C ALA A 345 13.87 13.37 -6.79
N GLU A 346 14.86 12.99 -7.60
CA GLU A 346 16.06 13.78 -7.86
C GLU A 346 15.84 14.84 -8.95
N LYS A 347 15.17 14.47 -10.04
CA LYS A 347 15.07 15.31 -11.26
C LYS A 347 13.79 16.14 -11.34
N HIS A 348 12.74 15.73 -10.63
CA HIS A 348 11.39 16.26 -10.80
C HIS A 348 10.73 16.60 -9.46
N HIS A 349 9.45 16.96 -9.51
CA HIS A 349 8.64 17.29 -8.36
C HIS A 349 7.21 16.75 -8.55
N PRO A 350 6.44 16.52 -7.47
CA PRO A 350 5.03 16.16 -7.58
C PRO A 350 4.20 17.30 -8.19
N GLY A 351 3.05 16.96 -8.75
CA GLY A 351 2.12 17.84 -9.47
C GLY A 351 2.12 17.65 -10.98
N LEU A 352 2.91 16.72 -11.52
CA LEU A 352 3.05 16.48 -12.96
C LEU A 352 2.14 15.36 -13.45
N GLY A 353 1.96 14.31 -12.64
CA GLY A 353 1.09 13.17 -12.92
C GLY A 353 1.53 12.19 -14.01
N ASP A 354 2.58 12.48 -14.78
CA ASP A 354 3.03 11.74 -15.98
C ASP A 354 4.35 10.95 -15.76
N GLU A 355 5.11 10.66 -16.82
CA GLU A 355 6.40 9.94 -16.72
C GLU A 355 7.46 10.60 -15.84
N ARG A 356 7.30 11.88 -15.52
CA ARG A 356 8.22 12.62 -14.63
C ARG A 356 7.86 12.42 -13.17
N TRP A 357 6.58 12.21 -12.87
CA TRP A 357 6.06 11.90 -11.54
C TRP A 357 4.68 11.25 -11.64
N PRO A 358 4.56 9.92 -11.58
CA PRO A 358 3.31 9.24 -11.96
C PRO A 358 2.19 9.50 -10.97
N PHE A 359 1.02 9.87 -11.48
CA PHE A 359 -0.15 10.13 -10.65
C PHE A 359 -0.60 8.87 -9.90
N VAL A 360 -0.90 7.79 -10.63
CA VAL A 360 -1.28 6.50 -10.06
C VAL A 360 -0.25 5.44 -10.42
N THR A 361 0.22 4.70 -9.42
CA THR A 361 0.95 3.44 -9.59
C THR A 361 0.04 2.27 -9.28
N HIS A 362 -0.27 1.44 -10.28
CA HIS A 362 -1.25 0.35 -10.21
C HIS A 362 -0.57 -1.02 -10.30
N PHE A 363 -0.72 -1.84 -9.25
CA PHE A 363 -0.07 -3.14 -9.06
C PHE A 363 -0.79 -4.32 -9.73
N VAL A 364 -1.24 -4.10 -10.98
CA VAL A 364 -1.91 -5.11 -11.79
C VAL A 364 -1.11 -6.42 -11.80
N GLY A 365 -1.80 -7.53 -11.54
CA GLY A 365 -1.23 -8.87 -11.50
C GLY A 365 -0.57 -9.27 -10.17
N CYS A 366 -0.38 -8.35 -9.21
CA CYS A 366 0.23 -8.69 -7.92
C CYS A 366 -0.72 -9.43 -6.97
N LYS A 367 -2.02 -9.11 -7.01
CA LYS A 367 -3.09 -9.78 -6.24
C LYS A 367 -2.71 -10.04 -4.76
N PRO A 368 -2.33 -9.01 -3.99
CA PRO A 368 -1.76 -9.19 -2.64
C PRO A 368 -2.71 -9.89 -1.65
N CYS A 369 -4.02 -9.80 -1.88
CA CYS A 369 -5.05 -10.44 -1.06
C CYS A 369 -5.38 -11.88 -1.48
N GLY A 370 -5.08 -12.24 -2.73
CA GLY A 370 -5.38 -13.55 -3.29
C GLY A 370 -4.23 -14.55 -3.12
N SER A 371 -4.51 -15.80 -3.45
CA SER A 371 -3.56 -16.92 -3.39
C SER A 371 -2.70 -17.10 -4.65
N TYR A 372 -3.04 -16.42 -5.76
CA TYR A 372 -2.31 -16.51 -7.03
C TYR A 372 -2.10 -15.12 -7.64
N GLY A 373 -0.89 -14.82 -8.12
CA GLY A 373 -0.51 -13.59 -8.81
C GLY A 373 0.41 -13.88 -10.00
N ASP A 374 0.44 -12.97 -10.97
CA ASP A 374 1.23 -13.09 -12.20
C ASP A 374 2.71 -12.75 -11.99
N TYR A 375 3.04 -12.14 -10.84
CA TYR A 375 4.37 -11.71 -10.46
C TYR A 375 4.81 -12.33 -9.12
N PRO A 376 6.13 -12.45 -8.88
CA PRO A 376 6.63 -12.92 -7.59
C PRO A 376 6.14 -12.03 -6.44
N VAL A 377 5.49 -12.65 -5.45
CA VAL A 377 4.88 -11.95 -4.30
C VAL A 377 5.89 -11.02 -3.62
N GLU A 378 7.13 -11.47 -3.40
CA GLU A 378 8.18 -10.64 -2.79
C GLU A 378 8.46 -9.35 -3.57
N LYS A 379 8.53 -9.44 -4.91
CA LYS A 379 8.74 -8.27 -5.78
C LYS A 379 7.55 -7.32 -5.67
N CYS A 380 6.33 -7.85 -5.70
CA CYS A 380 5.11 -7.06 -5.53
C CYS A 380 5.09 -6.32 -4.20
N LEU A 381 5.25 -7.01 -3.07
CA LEU A 381 5.21 -6.39 -1.75
C LEU A 381 6.30 -5.32 -1.57
N LYS A 382 7.55 -5.62 -1.98
CA LYS A 382 8.65 -4.62 -1.97
C LYS A 382 8.32 -3.39 -2.83
N SER A 383 7.69 -3.58 -3.97
CA SER A 383 7.34 -2.49 -4.88
C SER A 383 6.15 -1.67 -4.38
N MET A 384 5.16 -2.33 -3.77
CA MET A 384 4.04 -1.66 -3.08
C MET A 384 4.53 -0.85 -1.88
N GLU A 385 5.48 -1.39 -1.11
CA GLU A 385 6.13 -0.67 -0.01
C GLU A 385 6.81 0.60 -0.51
N ARG A 386 7.56 0.50 -1.61
CA ARG A 386 8.22 1.65 -2.26
C ARG A 386 7.21 2.70 -2.73
N ALA A 387 6.15 2.30 -3.43
CA ALA A 387 5.12 3.22 -3.92
C ALA A 387 4.38 3.91 -2.78
N PHE A 388 4.00 3.16 -1.74
CA PHE A 388 3.38 3.74 -0.55
C PHE A 388 4.29 4.75 0.12
N ASN A 389 5.57 4.41 0.39
CA ASN A 389 6.50 5.33 1.05
C ASN A 389 6.88 6.53 0.16
N PHE A 390 6.90 6.36 -1.16
CA PHE A 390 7.11 7.45 -2.12
C PHE A 390 5.99 8.48 -2.05
N ALA A 391 4.75 8.01 -1.92
CA ALA A 391 3.58 8.85 -1.72
C ALA A 391 3.52 9.45 -0.30
N ASP A 392 3.70 8.61 0.73
CA ASP A 392 3.62 9.03 2.14
C ASP A 392 4.72 10.03 2.50
N ASN A 393 5.87 9.99 1.83
CA ASN A 393 6.90 11.03 1.96
C ASN A 393 6.38 12.44 1.61
N GLN A 394 5.45 12.57 0.65
CA GLN A 394 4.86 13.87 0.30
C GLN A 394 3.95 14.37 1.43
N VAL A 395 3.22 13.46 2.08
CA VAL A 395 2.35 13.76 3.23
C VAL A 395 3.19 14.05 4.48
N LEU A 396 4.15 13.20 4.82
CA LEU A 396 5.03 13.35 6.00
C LEU A 396 5.86 14.64 5.95
N ARG A 397 6.21 15.12 4.74
CA ARG A 397 6.95 16.36 4.56
C ARG A 397 6.21 17.57 5.13
N LEU A 398 4.87 17.58 5.09
CA LEU A 398 4.04 18.61 5.72
C LEU A 398 4.33 18.73 7.22
N TYR A 399 4.62 17.60 7.86
CA TYR A 399 4.88 17.47 9.29
C TYR A 399 6.37 17.48 9.65
N GLY A 400 7.27 17.62 8.68
CA GLY A 400 8.71 17.69 8.92
C GLY A 400 9.39 16.33 9.06
N PHE A 401 8.80 15.29 8.47
CA PHE A 401 9.33 13.94 8.45
C PHE A 401 9.45 13.39 7.02
N ARG A 402 10.22 12.30 6.89
CA ARG A 402 10.22 11.41 5.71
C ARG A 402 10.65 10.01 6.11
N HIS A 403 10.36 9.02 5.30
CA HIS A 403 10.93 7.67 5.43
C HIS A 403 12.45 7.69 5.31
N ARG A 404 13.13 6.79 6.03
CA ARG A 404 14.60 6.64 5.96
C ARG A 404 15.06 6.18 4.57
N GLY A 405 14.23 5.43 3.87
CA GLY A 405 14.35 5.01 2.48
C GLY A 405 13.02 4.38 2.02
N LEU A 406 12.82 4.18 0.72
CA LEU A 406 11.51 3.75 0.17
C LEU A 406 11.11 2.32 0.59
N LEU A 407 12.03 1.49 1.07
CA LEU A 407 11.72 0.16 1.63
C LEU A 407 11.62 0.15 3.16
N SER A 408 11.87 1.28 3.83
CA SER A 408 11.93 1.33 5.29
C SER A 408 10.65 1.93 5.88
N PRO A 409 9.96 1.24 6.79
CA PRO A 409 8.82 1.82 7.51
C PRO A 409 9.27 2.90 8.51
N LYS A 410 10.57 2.97 8.84
CA LYS A 410 11.10 3.94 9.80
C LYS A 410 11.15 5.32 9.19
N ILE A 411 10.65 6.31 9.93
CA ILE A 411 10.75 7.72 9.56
C ILE A 411 11.97 8.39 10.21
N LYS A 412 12.37 9.53 9.65
CA LYS A 412 13.37 10.45 10.19
C LYS A 412 12.86 11.88 10.04
N ARG A 413 13.26 12.71 10.99
CA ARG A 413 13.01 14.16 10.95
C ARG A 413 13.84 14.79 9.83
N ILE A 414 13.29 15.82 9.18
CA ILE A 414 13.96 16.59 8.12
C ILE A 414 14.07 18.08 8.41
N ARG A 415 13.51 18.56 9.52
CA ARG A 415 13.62 19.93 10.00
C ARG A 415 13.58 19.97 11.52
N ASP A 416 14.27 20.93 12.12
CA ASP A 416 14.28 21.13 13.56
C ASP A 416 12.89 21.54 14.08
N GLU A 417 12.67 21.30 15.38
CA GLU A 417 11.47 21.78 16.05
C GLU A 417 11.50 23.29 16.17
N SER A 418 10.33 23.90 16.03
CA SER A 418 10.16 25.33 16.15
C SER A 418 9.05 25.61 17.15
N ALA A 419 9.30 26.56 18.06
CA ALA A 419 8.26 27.11 18.93
C ALA A 419 7.23 27.96 18.16
N THR A 420 7.48 28.26 16.88
CA THR A 420 6.63 29.06 16.01
C THR A 420 6.24 28.28 14.73
N PRO A 421 5.50 27.16 14.85
CA PRO A 421 5.25 26.24 13.73
C PRO A 421 4.40 26.83 12.60
N LEU A 422 3.65 27.91 12.87
CA LEU A 422 2.74 28.53 11.90
C LEU A 422 3.42 29.55 10.96
N VAL A 423 4.68 29.91 11.21
CA VAL A 423 5.39 30.94 10.41
C VAL A 423 5.74 30.46 9.00
N TYR A 424 5.87 29.14 8.81
CA TYR A 424 6.40 28.55 7.58
C TYR A 424 5.39 27.66 6.85
N VAL A 425 4.10 27.75 7.18
CA VAL A 425 3.06 26.85 6.65
C VAL A 425 3.03 26.88 5.12
N ASP A 426 3.02 28.07 4.52
CA ASP A 426 2.95 28.23 3.06
C ASP A 426 4.18 27.67 2.32
N GLN A 427 5.34 27.61 3.00
CA GLN A 427 6.55 27.03 2.42
C GLN A 427 6.48 25.50 2.35
N PHE A 428 5.66 24.89 3.21
CA PHE A 428 5.54 23.45 3.33
C PHE A 428 4.24 22.92 2.74
N ASP A 429 3.26 23.77 2.45
CA ASP A 429 2.01 23.35 1.86
C ASP A 429 2.24 22.75 0.46
N ILE A 430 1.67 21.57 0.27
CA ILE A 430 1.68 20.86 -1.00
C ILE A 430 0.43 21.18 -1.83
N ARG A 431 -0.57 21.82 -1.22
CA ARG A 431 -1.73 22.41 -1.88
C ARG A 431 -1.30 23.79 -2.36
N ARG A 432 -1.06 23.96 -3.66
CA ARG A 432 -0.76 25.27 -4.26
C ARG A 432 -1.88 25.71 -5.15
#